data_AF-A0A7S3B7T7-F1
#
_entry.id   AF-A0A7S3B7T7-F1
#
_cell.length_a   1.000
_cell.length_b   1.000
_cell.length_c   1.000
_cell.angle_alpha   90.00
_cell.angle_beta   90.00
_cell.angle_gamma   90.00
#
_symmetry.space_group_name_H-M   'P 1'
#
loop_
_entity.id
_entity.type
_entity.pdbx_description
1 polymer ?
#
loop_
_entity_poly.entity_id
_entity_poly.type
_entity_poly.pdbx_seq_one_letter_code
_entity_poly.pdbx_strand_id
1 'polypeptide(L)'
;MRPAQVELVRKFKRSADAGGSLCHQMIMGAGKTTVICPLLALMLGDTDTLVVQVVPHALLDFSRGILRQRFGAIIPRAVYTFSFDRYNEAGYGTLEALLAA
;
A
#
# COMPACT_ATOMS: atom_id res chain seq x y z
N MET A 1 -14.55 -3.21 11.26
CA MET A 1 -14.39 -1.95 10.50
C MET A 1 -15.61 -1.07 10.73
N ARG A 2 -15.43 0.26 10.77
CA ARG A 2 -16.55 1.21 10.92
C ARG A 2 -17.32 1.33 9.58
N PRO A 3 -18.66 1.53 9.58
CA PRO A 3 -19.43 1.66 8.34
C PRO A 3 -18.88 2.70 7.36
N ALA A 4 -18.48 3.88 7.85
CA ALA A 4 -17.87 4.93 7.03
C ALA A 4 -16.58 4.49 6.31
N GLN A 5 -15.78 3.63 6.93
CA GLN A 5 -14.56 3.10 6.31
C GLN A 5 -14.90 2.13 5.17
N VAL A 6 -15.95 1.32 5.35
CA VAL A 6 -16.44 0.39 4.32
C VAL A 6 -16.98 1.15 3.11
N GLU A 7 -17.80 2.17 3.35
CA GLU A 7 -18.31 3.02 2.26
C GLU A 7 -17.20 3.72 1.50
N LEU A 8 -16.21 4.24 2.23
CA LEU A 8 -15.06 4.90 1.61
C LEU A 8 -14.26 3.96 0.72
N VAL A 9 -13.97 2.74 1.20
CA VAL A 9 -13.25 1.73 0.41
C VAL A 9 -14.03 1.36 -0.85
N ARG A 10 -15.35 1.15 -0.74
CA ARG A 10 -16.21 0.89 -1.91
C ARG A 10 -16.20 2.06 -2.89
N LYS A 11 -16.19 3.30 -2.40
CA LYS A 11 -16.10 4.51 -3.23
C LYS A 11 -14.79 4.56 -4.02
N PHE A 12 -13.66 4.31 -3.35
CA PHE A 12 -12.35 4.23 -4.00
C PHE A 12 -12.29 3.09 -5.02
N LYS A 13 -12.77 1.89 -4.67
CA LYS A 13 -12.80 0.75 -5.60
C LYS A 13 -13.58 1.09 -6.87
N ARG A 14 -14.80 1.62 -6.74
CA ARG A 14 -15.60 2.01 -7.93
C ARG A 14 -14.90 3.06 -8.80
N SER A 15 -14.21 4.02 -8.18
CA SER A 15 -13.43 5.01 -8.93
C SER A 15 -12.28 4.36 -9.69
N ALA A 16 -11.52 3.47 -9.03
CA ALA A 16 -10.40 2.75 -9.63
C ALA A 16 -10.86 1.84 -10.78
N ASP A 17 -11.94 1.08 -10.59
CA ASP A 17 -12.53 0.21 -11.62
C ASP A 17 -12.99 1.01 -12.86
N ALA A 18 -13.36 2.29 -12.69
CA ALA A 18 -13.73 3.21 -13.76
C ALA A 18 -12.54 4.00 -14.35
N GLY A 19 -11.31 3.73 -13.93
CA GLY A 19 -10.11 4.49 -14.33
C GLY A 19 -10.05 5.93 -13.81
N GLY A 20 -10.87 6.26 -12.80
CA GLY A 20 -11.01 7.61 -12.26
C GLY A 20 -10.12 7.87 -11.06
N SER A 21 -9.72 9.14 -10.88
CA SER A 21 -9.01 9.61 -9.68
C SER A 21 -9.99 10.10 -8.61
N LEU A 22 -9.67 9.82 -7.34
CA LEU A 22 -10.47 10.26 -6.20
C LEU A 22 -9.56 10.78 -5.09
N CYS A 23 -9.90 11.94 -4.54
CA CYS A 23 -9.35 12.44 -3.28
C CYS A 23 -10.45 12.42 -2.21
N HIS A 24 -10.11 12.00 -0.99
CA HIS A 24 -11.03 12.02 0.13
C HIS A 24 -10.33 12.37 1.44
N GLN A 25 -10.77 13.47 2.04
CA GLN A 25 -10.25 13.93 3.32
C GLN A 25 -10.96 13.22 4.48
N MET A 26 -10.18 12.53 5.31
CA MET A 26 -10.66 11.95 6.56
C MET A 26 -10.09 12.70 7.76
N ILE A 27 -10.83 12.72 8.86
CA ILE A 27 -10.35 13.21 10.15
C ILE A 27 -9.10 12.42 10.60
N MET A 28 -8.18 13.07 11.32
CA MET A 28 -7.03 12.38 11.92
C MET A 28 -7.49 11.28 12.89
N GLY A 29 -6.75 10.18 12.95
CA GLY A 29 -7.14 9.00 13.75
C GLY A 29 -8.26 8.13 13.17
N ALA A 30 -8.88 8.51 12.04
CA ALA A 30 -9.96 7.74 11.41
C ALA A 30 -9.52 6.42 10.73
N GLY A 31 -8.23 6.06 10.84
CA GLY A 31 -7.69 4.79 10.34
C GLY A 31 -7.27 4.79 8.87
N LYS A 32 -6.85 5.93 8.32
CA LYS A 32 -6.32 6.06 6.95
C LYS A 32 -5.22 5.03 6.67
N THR A 33 -4.08 5.20 7.33
CA THR A 33 -2.89 4.35 7.16
C THR A 33 -3.08 2.95 7.75
N THR A 34 -3.87 2.82 8.81
CA THR A 34 -3.96 1.57 9.59
C THR A 34 -5.05 0.60 9.13
N VAL A 35 -6.02 1.07 8.34
CA VAL A 35 -7.19 0.29 7.91
C VAL A 35 -7.48 0.48 6.42
N ILE A 36 -7.65 1.73 5.96
CA ILE A 36 -8.09 2.00 4.58
C ILE A 36 -7.00 1.63 3.56
N CYS A 37 -5.77 2.14 3.75
CA CYS A 37 -4.68 1.90 2.79
C CYS A 37 -4.32 0.41 2.65
N PRO A 38 -4.17 -0.38 3.73
CA PRO A 38 -3.91 -1.82 3.61
C PRO A 38 -5.03 -2.58 2.88
N LEU A 39 -6.29 -2.21 3.14
CA LEU A 39 -7.42 -2.88 2.48
C LEU A 39 -7.49 -2.55 0.99
N LEU A 40 -7.28 -1.29 0.61
CA LEU A 40 -7.20 -0.90 -0.81
C LEU A 40 -6.04 -1.58 -1.53
N ALA A 41 -4.87 -1.69 -0.88
CA ALA A 41 -3.74 -2.41 -1.45
C ALA A 41 -4.04 -3.89 -1.70
N LEU A 42 -4.80 -4.54 -0.81
CA LEU A 42 -5.23 -5.93 -0.99
C LEU A 42 -6.31 -6.08 -2.08
N MET A 43 -7.23 -5.12 -2.18
CA MET A 43 -8.38 -5.20 -3.11
C MET A 43 -8.07 -4.79 -4.54
N LEU A 44 -7.07 -3.92 -4.73
CA LEU A 44 -6.70 -3.36 -6.03
C LEU A 44 -5.40 -3.94 -6.57
N GLY A 45 -4.58 -4.58 -5.73
CA GLY A 45 -3.34 -5.21 -6.17
C GLY A 45 -3.60 -6.60 -6.73
N ASP A 46 -3.11 -6.85 -7.94
CA ASP A 46 -3.14 -8.18 -8.58
C ASP A 46 -1.90 -8.36 -9.50
N THR A 47 -1.96 -9.30 -10.44
CA THR A 47 -0.86 -9.57 -11.38
C THR A 47 -0.60 -8.45 -12.38
N ASP A 48 -1.61 -7.62 -12.65
CA ASP A 48 -1.59 -6.58 -13.68
C ASP A 48 -1.63 -5.17 -13.08
N THR A 49 -1.96 -5.06 -11.80
CA THR A 49 -2.20 -3.81 -11.10
C THR A 49 -1.26 -3.66 -9.91
N LEU A 50 -0.35 -2.68 -9.99
CA LEU A 50 0.53 -2.28 -8.89
C LEU A 50 -0.13 -1.19 -8.04
N VAL A 51 -0.22 -1.41 -6.73
CA VAL A 51 -0.66 -0.38 -5.77
C VAL A 51 0.53 0.26 -5.08
N VAL A 52 0.64 1.60 -5.18
CA VAL A 52 1.71 2.38 -4.55
C VAL A 52 1.13 3.25 -3.43
N GLN A 53 1.71 3.14 -2.23
CA GLN A 53 1.40 4.03 -1.11
C GLN A 53 2.50 5.07 -0.95
N VAL A 54 2.20 6.32 -1.27
CA VAL A 54 3.13 7.43 -1.11
C VAL A 54 2.93 8.08 0.25
N VAL A 55 3.99 8.14 1.05
CA VAL A 55 3.99 8.75 2.38
C VAL A 55 5.25 9.60 2.58
N PRO A 56 5.22 10.61 3.47
CA PRO A 56 6.44 11.28 3.93
C PRO A 56 7.45 10.28 4.48
N HIS A 57 8.75 10.54 4.28
CA HIS A 57 9.84 9.65 4.70
C HIS A 57 9.75 9.24 6.18
N ALA A 58 9.44 10.19 7.07
CA ALA A 58 9.28 9.95 8.51
C ALA A 58 8.14 8.98 8.86
N LEU A 59 7.19 8.74 7.96
CA LEU A 59 6.06 7.81 8.15
C LEU A 59 6.27 6.48 7.43
N LEU A 60 7.38 6.30 6.70
CA LEU A 60 7.63 5.11 5.89
C LEU A 60 7.71 3.86 6.76
N ASP A 61 8.50 3.91 7.84
CA ASP A 61 8.65 2.77 8.76
C ASP A 61 7.34 2.38 9.42
N PHE A 62 6.55 3.38 9.81
CA PHE A 62 5.22 3.15 10.38
C PHE A 62 4.28 2.50 9.36
N SER A 63 4.18 3.07 8.14
CA SER A 63 3.29 2.54 7.09
C SER A 63 3.70 1.12 6.67
N ARG A 64 4.99 0.87 6.52
CA ARG A 64 5.57 -0.45 6.24
C ARG A 64 5.25 -1.45 7.35
N GLY A 65 5.43 -1.06 8.61
CA GLY A 65 5.13 -1.90 9.77
C GLY A 65 3.66 -2.35 9.80
N ILE A 66 2.74 -1.44 9.49
CA ILE A 66 1.32 -1.75 9.37
C ILE A 66 1.07 -2.78 8.26
N LEU A 67 1.62 -2.59 7.06
CA LEU A 67 1.43 -3.54 5.96
C LEU A 67 1.98 -4.92 6.30
N ARG A 68 3.19 -4.99 6.87
CA ARG A 68 3.77 -6.26 7.36
C ARG A 68 2.88 -6.94 8.38
N GLN A 69 2.38 -6.20 9.37
CA GLN A 69 1.51 -6.73 10.41
C GLN A 69 0.17 -7.25 9.86
N ARG A 70 -0.44 -6.50 8.92
CA ARG A 70 -1.76 -6.85 8.36
C ARG A 70 -1.68 -7.99 7.35
N PHE A 71 -0.64 -8.02 6.51
CA PHE A 71 -0.51 -9.02 5.46
C PHE A 71 0.19 -10.28 5.92
N GLY A 72 1.15 -10.20 6.85
CA GLY A 72 1.93 -11.36 7.29
C GLY A 72 1.11 -12.48 7.93
N ALA A 73 -0.10 -12.17 8.41
CA ALA A 73 -1.03 -13.18 8.94
C ALA A 73 -1.87 -13.89 7.85
N ILE A 74 -2.00 -13.31 6.66
CA ILE A 74 -2.94 -13.75 5.62
C ILE A 74 -2.20 -14.23 4.37
N ILE A 75 -1.08 -13.58 4.04
CA ILE A 75 -0.31 -13.83 2.84
C ILE A 75 1.13 -14.14 3.27
N PRO A 76 1.65 -15.36 3.02
CA PRO A 76 3.06 -15.68 3.24
C PRO A 76 3.90 -15.05 2.12
N ARG A 77 3.91 -13.72 2.02
CA ARG A 77 4.73 -12.98 1.06
C ARG A 77 5.83 -12.24 1.79
N ALA A 78 7.04 -12.42 1.30
CA ALA A 78 8.19 -11.65 1.74
C ALA A 78 7.96 -10.17 1.47
N VAL A 79 8.15 -9.36 2.51
CA VAL A 79 8.05 -7.90 2.39
C VAL A 79 9.46 -7.35 2.28
N TYR A 80 9.78 -6.82 1.10
CA TYR A 80 11.06 -6.23 0.79
C TYR A 80 11.03 -4.71 1.01
N THR A 81 12.19 -4.13 1.30
CA THR A 81 12.36 -2.69 1.41
C THR A 81 13.57 -2.31 0.58
N PHE A 82 13.34 -1.47 -0.41
CA PHE A 82 14.39 -0.94 -1.27
C PHE A 82 14.75 0.46 -0.79
N SER A 83 16.05 0.72 -0.65
CA SER A 83 16.58 2.04 -0.35
C SER A 83 17.20 2.60 -1.63
N PHE A 84 16.60 3.65 -2.16
CA PHE A 84 17.06 4.34 -3.36
C PHE A 84 16.82 5.85 -3.21
N ASP A 85 17.63 6.64 -3.89
CA ASP A 85 17.52 8.09 -3.94
C ASP A 85 17.88 8.60 -5.34
N ARG A 86 18.02 9.92 -5.52
CA ARG A 86 18.32 10.51 -6.84
C ARG A 86 19.70 10.11 -7.39
N TYR A 87 20.63 9.71 -6.54
CA TYR A 87 22.01 9.35 -6.88
C TYR A 87 22.27 7.84 -6.72
N ASN A 88 21.39 7.14 -6.02
CA ASN A 88 21.45 5.70 -5.80
C ASN A 88 20.23 5.02 -6.43
N GLU A 89 20.37 4.58 -7.67
CA GLU A 89 19.31 3.88 -8.40
C GLU A 89 19.06 2.49 -7.82
N ALA A 90 17.78 2.12 -7.66
CA ALA A 90 17.39 0.73 -7.45
C ALA A 90 17.66 -0.07 -8.73
N GLY A 91 18.89 -0.56 -8.89
CA GLY A 91 19.32 -1.30 -10.07
C GLY A 91 18.77 -2.73 -10.13
N TYR A 92 18.86 -3.34 -11.31
CA TYR A 92 18.42 -4.72 -11.58
C TYR A 92 18.98 -5.76 -10.59
N GLY A 93 20.18 -5.54 -10.04
CA GLY A 93 20.77 -6.45 -9.04
C GLY A 93 19.95 -6.57 -7.75
N THR A 94 19.19 -5.54 -7.36
CA THR A 94 18.29 -5.62 -6.20
C THR A 94 17.01 -6.41 -6.52
N LEU A 95 16.62 -6.43 -7.80
CA LEU A 95 15.48 -7.21 -8.29
C LEU A 95 15.85 -8.69 -8.46
N GLU A 96 17.05 -8.99 -8.95
CA GLU A 96 17.57 -10.37 -9.07
C GLU A 96 17.70 -11.06 -7.71
N ALA A 97 18.22 -10.34 -6.69
CA ALA A 97 18.24 -10.84 -5.32
C ALA A 97 16.85 -11.17 -4.77
N LEU A 98 15.80 -10.54 -5.31
CA LEU A 98 14.40 -10.81 -4.95
C LEU A 98 13.84 -12.06 -5.63
N LEU A 99 14.28 -12.33 -6.86
CA LEU A 99 13.85 -13.50 -7.65
C LEU A 99 14.60 -14.78 -7.26
N ALA A 100 15.78 -14.64 -6.63
CA ALA A 100 16.60 -15.74 -6.15
C ALA A 100 16.25 -16.23 -4.72
N ALA A 101 15.31 -15.58 -4.04
CA ALA A 101 14.86 -15.87 -2.67
C ALA A 101 13.48 -16.56 -2.65
#